data_AF-A0A7C5V4H1-F1
#
_entry.id   AF-A0A7C5V4H1-F1
#
_cell.length_a   1.000
_cell.length_b   1.000
_cell.length_c   1.000
_cell.angle_alpha   90.00
_cell.angle_beta   90.00
_cell.angle_gamma   90.00
#
_symmetry.space_group_name_H-M   'P 1'
#
loop_
_entity.id
_entity.type
_entity.pdbx_description
1 polymer ?
#
loop_
_entity_poly.entity_id
_entity_poly.type
_entity_poly.pdbx_seq_one_letter_code
_entity_poly.pdbx_strand_id
1 'polypeptide(L)'
;GVLGLILWWGKILGTQREALLAMALLATTYMFVLHARRGSFEMLLTLLCNLSVLLLYLCVQKPSWLTGLGGTLAFGLAFLAKGTPALLYVPLVLFVWLALSHRLRMIFRWQVGTLAVVGILIAISWHLYVIAFRPESRQTIFSELLLPAGVKVGETSSAQHREAFYFYLVNIWRAAFPLSLLIPLTAFHVWHKRGYPPERPERLLVLMVVVPFLVFSSIPMKQDHYLLPAMPALALLSARAIFDVITQCAQLSRKWVTVPVLVTCIILLIASPVVVLGLVLVGDWLRILAVMVGLLCAALGVAGLLALRRAATLNGLGIALIGTALVFWCYFTVIRPVEDGFGSGRLFSDPTYLAQKEAWDQKFERYPLLRKLLDVDRGLKRSKQIQKPVPDEW
;
A
#
# COMPACT_ATOMS: atom_id res chain seq x y z
N GLY A 1 3.02 -5.30 -12.85
CA GLY A 1 4.28 -4.92 -12.18
C GLY A 1 4.44 -5.60 -10.83
N VAL A 2 3.94 -4.99 -9.75
CA VAL A 2 4.23 -5.41 -8.35
C VAL A 2 3.82 -6.86 -8.07
N LEU A 3 2.63 -7.29 -8.51
CA LEU A 3 2.19 -8.68 -8.36
C LEU A 3 3.11 -9.69 -9.10
N GLY A 4 3.70 -9.29 -10.22
CA GLY A 4 4.68 -10.11 -10.94
C GLY A 4 5.99 -10.28 -10.18
N LEU A 5 6.39 -9.27 -9.40
CA LEU A 5 7.56 -9.38 -8.50
C LEU A 5 7.31 -10.38 -7.37
N ILE A 6 6.08 -10.50 -6.87
CA ILE A 6 5.73 -11.53 -5.87
C ILE A 6 5.95 -12.94 -6.45
N LEU A 7 5.54 -13.19 -7.70
CA LEU A 7 5.79 -14.47 -8.37
C LEU A 7 7.28 -14.74 -8.55
N TRP A 8 8.06 -13.71 -8.88
CA TRP A 8 9.51 -13.85 -9.01
C TRP A 8 10.17 -14.19 -7.66
N TRP A 9 9.78 -13.52 -6.58
CA TRP A 9 10.18 -13.91 -5.23
C TRP A 9 9.78 -15.35 -4.90
N GLY A 10 8.58 -15.79 -5.28
CA GLY A 10 8.14 -17.18 -5.16
C GLY A 10 9.05 -18.17 -5.88
N LYS A 11 9.63 -17.79 -7.03
CA LYS A 11 10.58 -18.65 -7.76
C LYS A 11 11.90 -18.79 -6.99
N ILE A 12 12.38 -17.68 -6.43
CA ILE A 12 13.61 -17.64 -5.62
C ILE A 12 13.45 -18.43 -4.33
N LEU A 13 12.28 -18.36 -3.69
CA LEU A 13 11.97 -19.07 -2.45
C LEU A 13 11.64 -20.56 -2.67
N GLY A 14 11.37 -20.98 -3.91
CA GLY A 14 10.85 -22.32 -4.21
C GLY A 14 9.39 -22.53 -3.82
N THR A 15 8.62 -21.46 -3.56
CA THR A 15 7.27 -21.53 -2.99
C THR A 15 6.21 -20.85 -3.86
N GLN A 16 5.97 -21.39 -5.07
CA GLN A 16 5.00 -20.83 -6.03
C GLN A 16 3.58 -20.70 -5.48
N ARG A 17 3.10 -21.70 -4.73
CA ARG A 17 1.75 -21.69 -4.15
C ARG A 17 1.58 -20.59 -3.10
N GLU A 18 2.62 -20.37 -2.28
CA GLU A 18 2.65 -19.25 -1.33
C GLU A 18 2.65 -17.91 -2.06
N ALA A 19 3.40 -17.78 -3.16
CA ALA A 19 3.43 -16.55 -3.94
C ALA A 19 2.08 -16.21 -4.59
N LEU A 20 1.33 -17.20 -5.07
CA LEU A 20 -0.04 -16.99 -5.58
C LEU A 20 -0.98 -16.51 -4.47
N LEU A 21 -0.88 -17.08 -3.26
CA LEU A 21 -1.65 -16.61 -2.12
C LEU A 21 -1.22 -15.18 -1.70
N ALA A 22 0.07 -14.89 -1.68
CA ALA A 22 0.60 -13.56 -1.39
C ALA A 22 0.11 -12.51 -2.39
N MET A 23 0.01 -12.86 -3.68
CA MET A 23 -0.60 -11.99 -4.68
C MET A 23 -2.07 -11.72 -4.36
N ALA A 24 -2.85 -12.74 -4.03
CA ALA A 24 -4.27 -12.58 -3.70
C ALA A 24 -4.45 -11.71 -2.44
N LEU A 25 -3.63 -11.92 -1.41
CA LEU A 25 -3.59 -11.10 -0.21
C LEU A 25 -3.25 -9.64 -0.55
N LEU A 26 -2.19 -9.39 -1.32
CA LEU A 26 -1.80 -8.02 -1.68
C LEU A 26 -2.85 -7.33 -2.56
N ALA A 27 -3.40 -8.04 -3.55
CA ALA A 27 -4.41 -7.51 -4.47
C ALA A 27 -5.73 -7.16 -3.78
N THR A 28 -5.97 -7.69 -2.58
CA THR A 28 -7.14 -7.39 -1.75
C THR A 28 -6.80 -6.50 -0.55
N THR A 29 -5.58 -5.97 -0.46
CA THR A 29 -5.19 -5.03 0.59
C THR A 29 -5.70 -3.62 0.28
N TYR A 30 -6.41 -3.01 1.23
CA TYR A 30 -7.05 -1.68 1.10
C TYR A 30 -6.10 -0.64 0.50
N MET A 31 -4.93 -0.46 1.11
CA MET A 31 -3.96 0.53 0.68
C MET A 31 -3.43 0.28 -0.74
N PHE A 32 -3.20 -0.99 -1.09
CA PHE A 32 -2.72 -1.36 -2.41
C PHE A 32 -3.78 -1.06 -3.48
N VAL A 33 -5.04 -1.44 -3.22
CA VAL A 33 -6.17 -1.19 -4.12
C VAL A 33 -6.43 0.31 -4.29
N LEU A 34 -6.36 1.08 -3.20
CA LEU A 34 -6.52 2.52 -3.20
C LEU A 34 -5.50 3.20 -4.12
N HIS A 35 -4.21 2.91 -3.92
CA HIS A 35 -3.14 3.56 -4.69
C HIS A 35 -3.03 3.04 -6.13
N ALA A 36 -3.44 1.80 -6.40
CA ALA A 36 -3.54 1.25 -7.74
C ALA A 36 -4.51 2.03 -8.66
N ARG A 37 -5.44 2.79 -8.08
CA ARG A 37 -6.52 3.50 -8.81
C ARG A 37 -6.38 5.03 -8.79
N ARG A 38 -5.42 5.58 -8.04
CA ARG A 38 -5.28 7.04 -7.85
C ARG A 38 -4.40 7.74 -8.89
N GLY A 39 -3.80 7.01 -9.83
CA GLY A 39 -2.82 7.59 -10.77
C GLY A 39 -1.60 8.21 -10.08
N SER A 40 -1.32 7.82 -8.83
CA SER A 40 -0.23 8.36 -8.01
C SER A 40 1.09 7.66 -8.27
N PHE A 41 2.22 8.36 -8.09
CA PHE A 41 3.57 7.79 -8.19
C PHE A 41 3.87 6.68 -7.16
N GLU A 42 3.04 6.51 -6.13
CA GLU A 42 3.24 5.51 -5.06
C GLU A 42 3.34 4.06 -5.58
N MET A 43 2.57 3.71 -6.63
CA MET A 43 2.61 2.37 -7.22
C MET A 43 3.87 2.16 -8.06
N LEU A 44 4.32 3.20 -8.77
CA LEU A 44 5.57 3.19 -9.51
C LEU A 44 6.76 3.08 -8.56
N LEU A 45 6.77 3.87 -7.49
CA LEU A 45 7.75 3.80 -6.41
C LEU A 45 7.81 2.38 -5.81
N THR A 46 6.65 1.81 -5.45
CA THR A 46 6.56 0.45 -4.89
C THR A 46 7.16 -0.59 -5.83
N LEU A 47 6.85 -0.51 -7.13
CA LEU A 47 7.41 -1.38 -8.15
C LEU A 47 8.93 -1.26 -8.24
N LEU A 48 9.44 -0.03 -8.40
CA LEU A 48 10.85 0.24 -8.63
C LEU A 48 11.71 -0.07 -7.40
N CYS A 49 11.23 0.25 -6.19
CA CYS A 49 11.89 -0.10 -4.93
C CYS A 49 12.00 -1.63 -4.76
N ASN A 50 10.91 -2.37 -4.99
CA ASN A 50 10.93 -3.83 -4.86
C ASN A 50 11.77 -4.50 -5.95
N LEU A 51 11.71 -4.01 -7.20
CA LEU A 51 12.55 -4.49 -8.29
C LEU A 51 14.03 -4.23 -8.00
N SER A 52 14.36 -3.05 -7.49
CA SER A 52 15.73 -2.69 -7.13
C SER A 52 16.30 -3.62 -6.06
N VAL A 53 15.58 -3.80 -4.94
CA VAL A 53 15.99 -4.70 -3.86
C VAL A 53 16.16 -6.13 -4.36
N LEU A 54 15.22 -6.63 -5.17
CA LEU A 54 15.29 -7.97 -5.76
C LEU A 54 16.52 -8.16 -6.65
N LEU A 55 16.75 -7.24 -7.60
CA LEU A 55 17.87 -7.35 -8.55
C LEU A 55 19.22 -7.19 -7.85
N LEU A 56 19.33 -6.28 -6.89
CA LEU A 56 20.55 -6.10 -6.09
C LEU A 56 20.80 -7.30 -5.18
N TYR A 57 19.75 -7.89 -4.60
CA TYR A 57 19.84 -9.16 -3.89
C TYR A 57 20.40 -10.27 -4.78
N LEU A 58 19.86 -10.43 -6.00
CA LEU A 58 20.35 -11.42 -6.96
C LEU A 58 21.80 -11.17 -7.35
N CYS A 59 22.20 -9.91 -7.57
CA CYS A 59 23.58 -9.51 -7.85
C CYS A 59 24.52 -9.87 -6.71
N VAL A 60 24.07 -9.78 -5.45
CA VAL A 60 24.88 -10.19 -4.28
C VAL A 60 25.04 -11.71 -4.21
N GLN A 61 24.00 -12.47 -4.55
CA GLN A 61 24.06 -13.94 -4.54
C GLN A 61 24.89 -14.50 -5.70
N LYS A 62 24.76 -13.93 -6.89
CA LYS A 62 25.53 -14.28 -8.08
C LYS A 62 25.94 -12.99 -8.79
N PRO A 63 27.21 -12.55 -8.65
CA PRO A 63 27.70 -11.33 -9.26
C PRO A 63 27.39 -11.27 -10.75
N SER A 64 26.53 -10.33 -11.15
CA SER A 64 26.18 -10.11 -12.54
C SER A 64 25.97 -8.62 -12.77
N TRP A 65 26.71 -8.10 -13.76
CA TRP A 65 26.63 -6.69 -14.15
C TRP A 65 25.21 -6.28 -14.54
N LEU A 66 24.48 -7.16 -15.25
CA LEU A 66 23.11 -6.90 -15.68
C LEU A 66 22.15 -6.74 -14.49
N THR A 67 22.24 -7.62 -13.48
CA THR A 67 21.41 -7.49 -12.28
C THR A 67 21.80 -6.29 -11.43
N GLY A 68 23.09 -5.99 -11.32
CA GLY A 68 23.58 -4.81 -10.61
C GLY A 68 23.12 -3.51 -11.26
N LEU A 69 23.29 -3.40 -12.58
CA LEU A 69 22.86 -2.25 -13.37
C LEU A 69 21.33 -2.11 -13.33
N GLY A 70 20.58 -3.18 -13.60
CA GLY A 70 19.11 -3.14 -13.54
C GLY A 70 18.58 -2.72 -12.17
N GLY A 71 19.17 -3.23 -11.08
CA GLY A 71 18.79 -2.86 -9.72
C GLY A 71 19.10 -1.40 -9.38
N THR A 72 20.24 -0.91 -9.85
CA THR A 72 20.69 0.48 -9.69
C THR A 72 19.84 1.46 -10.50
N LEU A 73 19.54 1.13 -11.76
CA LEU A 73 18.64 1.89 -12.62
C LEU A 73 17.25 2.01 -11.97
N ALA A 74 16.71 0.88 -11.48
CA ALA A 74 15.43 0.88 -10.77
C ALA A 74 15.45 1.76 -9.52
N PHE A 75 16.55 1.77 -8.75
CA PHE A 75 16.72 2.68 -7.61
C PHE A 75 16.74 4.15 -8.04
N GLY A 76 17.54 4.52 -9.05
CA GLY A 76 17.62 5.89 -9.54
C GLY A 76 16.26 6.41 -10.01
N LEU A 77 15.49 5.58 -10.73
CA LEU A 77 14.13 5.91 -11.14
C LEU A 77 13.16 5.98 -9.95
N ALA A 78 13.31 5.12 -8.94
CA ALA A 78 12.50 5.19 -7.72
C ALA A 78 12.74 6.51 -6.98
N PHE A 79 13.99 6.96 -6.90
CA PHE A 79 14.36 8.23 -6.29
C PHE A 79 13.76 9.42 -7.04
N LEU A 80 13.80 9.40 -8.38
CA LEU A 80 13.14 10.43 -9.20
C LEU A 80 11.62 10.44 -9.02
N ALA A 81 11.00 9.28 -8.82
CA ALA A 81 9.58 9.20 -8.52
C ALA A 81 9.26 9.77 -7.13
N LYS A 82 10.07 9.43 -6.12
CA LYS A 82 9.95 9.95 -4.75
C LYS A 82 11.24 9.78 -3.95
N GLY A 83 11.97 10.88 -3.75
CA GLY A 83 13.33 10.87 -3.18
C GLY A 83 13.46 10.17 -1.83
N THR A 84 12.97 10.80 -0.76
CA THR A 84 13.21 10.33 0.62
C THR A 84 12.69 8.91 0.87
N PRO A 85 11.45 8.54 0.47
CA PRO A 85 10.98 7.18 0.68
C PRO A 85 11.79 6.13 -0.07
N ALA A 86 12.25 6.40 -1.31
CA ALA A 86 13.10 5.47 -2.05
C ALA A 86 14.46 5.27 -1.35
N LEU A 87 15.07 6.36 -0.86
CA LEU A 87 16.34 6.34 -0.14
C LEU A 87 16.25 5.55 1.17
N LEU A 88 15.18 5.76 1.95
CA LEU A 88 15.01 5.06 3.23
C LEU A 88 14.56 3.61 3.05
N TYR A 89 13.96 3.28 1.91
CA TYR A 89 13.56 1.91 1.62
C TYR A 89 14.71 1.08 1.02
N VAL A 90 15.30 1.49 -0.09
CA VAL A 90 16.19 0.59 -0.86
C VAL A 90 17.58 0.46 -0.23
N PRO A 91 18.44 1.50 -0.20
CA PRO A 91 19.81 1.36 0.27
C PRO A 91 19.86 1.07 1.76
N LEU A 92 18.95 1.60 2.58
CA LEU A 92 18.94 1.32 4.01
C LEU A 92 18.56 -0.14 4.32
N VAL A 93 17.53 -0.70 3.68
CA VAL A 93 17.19 -2.13 3.84
C VAL A 93 18.36 -3.02 3.41
N LEU A 94 18.97 -2.73 2.26
CA LEU A 94 20.12 -3.50 1.75
C LEU A 94 21.35 -3.37 2.66
N PHE A 95 21.63 -2.17 3.17
CA PHE A 95 22.72 -1.93 4.11
C PHE A 95 22.53 -2.75 5.39
N VAL A 96 21.35 -2.67 6.02
CA VAL A 96 21.02 -3.44 7.22
C VAL A 96 21.10 -4.94 6.93
N TRP A 97 20.61 -5.40 5.77
CA TRP A 97 20.71 -6.80 5.39
C TRP A 97 22.16 -7.27 5.22
N LEU A 98 23.01 -6.50 4.53
CA LEU A 98 24.44 -6.81 4.37
C LEU A 98 25.17 -6.80 5.71
N ALA A 99 24.77 -5.91 6.64
CA ALA A 99 25.31 -5.84 8.00
C ALA A 99 25.02 -7.09 8.80
N LEU A 100 23.76 -7.46 8.86
CA LEU A 100 23.33 -8.66 9.56
C LEU A 100 23.81 -9.96 8.90
N SER A 101 24.21 -9.89 7.63
CA SER A 101 24.79 -11.03 6.89
C SER A 101 26.32 -11.07 6.92
N HIS A 102 26.99 -10.17 7.67
CA HIS A 102 28.46 -10.03 7.70
C HIS A 102 29.11 -9.85 6.31
N ARG A 103 28.39 -9.24 5.36
CA ARG A 103 28.81 -9.03 3.96
C ARG A 103 29.12 -7.55 3.64
N LEU A 104 29.30 -6.68 4.65
CA LEU A 104 29.55 -5.24 4.44
C LEU A 104 30.74 -4.94 3.53
N ARG A 105 31.78 -5.77 3.58
CA ARG A 105 32.99 -5.56 2.76
C ARG A 105 32.69 -5.52 1.26
N MET A 106 31.56 -6.08 0.82
CA MET A 106 31.12 -6.00 -0.57
C MET A 106 30.85 -4.57 -1.05
N ILE A 107 30.48 -3.66 -0.15
CA ILE A 107 30.20 -2.25 -0.49
C ILE A 107 31.45 -1.55 -1.01
N PHE A 108 32.65 -1.96 -0.57
CA PHE A 108 33.93 -1.40 -0.99
C PHE A 108 34.47 -2.00 -2.30
N ARG A 109 33.73 -2.92 -2.95
CA ARG A 109 34.12 -3.43 -4.25
C ARG A 109 33.97 -2.33 -5.30
N TRP A 110 34.96 -2.19 -6.17
CA TRP A 110 34.93 -1.23 -7.28
C TRP A 110 33.63 -1.31 -8.08
N GLN A 111 33.15 -2.52 -8.37
CA GLN A 111 31.89 -2.72 -9.11
C GLN A 111 30.69 -2.09 -8.41
N VAL A 112 30.61 -2.18 -7.07
CA VAL A 112 29.53 -1.55 -6.30
C VAL A 112 29.67 -0.03 -6.32
N GLY A 113 30.91 0.48 -6.25
CA GLY A 113 31.20 1.89 -6.44
C GLY A 113 30.72 2.41 -7.81
N THR A 114 31.05 1.72 -8.90
CA THR A 114 30.60 2.09 -10.25
C THR A 114 29.08 2.09 -10.36
N LEU A 115 28.43 1.05 -9.85
CA LEU A 115 26.97 0.96 -9.83
C LEU A 115 26.35 2.08 -8.99
N ALA A 116 26.89 2.36 -7.80
CA ALA A 116 26.41 3.45 -6.96
C ALA A 116 26.50 4.81 -7.68
N VAL A 117 27.60 5.09 -8.38
CA VAL A 117 27.74 6.31 -9.19
C VAL A 117 26.66 6.40 -10.26
N VAL A 118 26.42 5.32 -11.02
CA VAL A 118 25.35 5.30 -12.04
C VAL A 118 23.98 5.61 -11.42
N GLY A 119 23.65 4.97 -10.29
CA GLY A 119 22.37 5.18 -9.61
C GLY A 119 22.21 6.60 -9.08
N ILE A 120 23.27 7.15 -8.49
CA ILE A 120 23.30 8.53 -7.99
C ILE A 120 23.11 9.51 -9.15
N LEU A 121 23.85 9.36 -10.25
CA LEU A 121 23.74 10.25 -11.41
C LEU A 121 22.31 10.30 -11.97
N ILE A 122 21.62 9.16 -12.02
CA ILE A 122 20.21 9.11 -12.44
C ILE A 122 19.32 9.80 -11.39
N ALA A 123 19.47 9.45 -10.11
CA ALA A 123 18.67 10.01 -9.02
C ALA A 123 18.74 11.54 -8.95
N ILE A 124 19.93 12.11 -9.17
CA ILE A 124 20.16 13.56 -9.09
C ILE A 124 19.99 14.27 -10.44
N SER A 125 19.85 13.56 -11.56
CA SER A 125 19.85 14.15 -12.91
C SER A 125 18.85 15.31 -13.06
N TRP A 126 17.60 15.09 -12.66
CA TRP A 126 16.56 16.13 -12.69
C TRP A 126 16.85 17.26 -11.70
N HIS A 127 17.33 16.93 -10.50
CA HIS A 127 17.68 17.92 -9.48
C HIS A 127 18.83 18.84 -9.96
N LEU A 128 19.85 18.26 -10.61
CA LEU A 128 20.95 19.01 -11.22
C LEU A 128 20.44 19.95 -12.30
N TYR A 129 19.53 19.49 -13.17
CA TYR A 129 18.90 20.34 -14.18
C TYR A 129 18.16 21.53 -13.52
N VAL A 130 17.31 21.29 -12.52
CA VAL A 130 16.57 22.37 -11.88
C VAL A 130 17.52 23.34 -11.15
N ILE A 131 18.53 22.84 -10.45
CA ILE A 131 19.51 23.70 -9.76
C ILE A 131 20.32 24.55 -10.77
N ALA A 132 20.68 23.99 -11.92
CA ALA A 132 21.44 24.69 -12.95
C ALA A 132 20.61 25.78 -13.64
N PHE A 133 19.35 25.48 -14.01
CA PHE A 133 18.54 26.33 -14.87
C PHE A 133 17.44 27.12 -14.15
N ARG A 134 17.16 26.85 -12.87
CA ARG A 134 16.17 27.56 -12.04
C ARG A 134 16.75 27.92 -10.67
N PRO A 135 17.58 28.98 -10.58
CA PRO A 135 18.25 29.36 -9.34
C PRO A 135 17.29 29.66 -8.18
N GLU A 136 16.11 30.21 -8.48
CA GLU A 136 15.08 30.54 -7.47
C GLU A 136 14.50 29.29 -6.79
N SER A 137 14.49 28.14 -7.47
CA SER A 137 13.99 26.88 -6.92
C SER A 137 14.99 26.15 -6.01
N ARG A 138 16.24 26.65 -5.90
CA ARG A 138 17.30 25.99 -5.13
C ARG A 138 16.95 25.89 -3.65
N GLN A 139 16.52 27.00 -3.03
CA GLN A 139 16.13 27.00 -1.61
C GLN A 139 14.98 26.03 -1.35
N THR A 140 13.99 25.99 -2.24
CA THR A 140 12.87 25.05 -2.15
C THR A 140 13.34 23.59 -2.20
N ILE A 141 14.21 23.22 -3.14
CA ILE A 141 14.74 21.85 -3.25
C ILE A 141 15.51 21.44 -1.99
N PHE A 142 16.39 22.32 -1.48
CA PHE A 142 17.14 22.03 -0.26
C PHE A 142 16.24 21.93 0.97
N SER A 143 15.22 22.78 1.04
CA SER A 143 14.22 22.71 2.11
C SER A 143 13.46 21.38 2.07
N GLU A 144 12.95 20.98 0.91
CA GLU A 144 12.19 19.74 0.69
C GLU A 144 13.01 18.48 0.99
N LEU A 145 14.32 18.50 0.71
CA LEU A 145 15.23 17.40 1.06
C LEU A 145 15.36 17.21 2.58
N LEU A 146 15.31 18.31 3.32
CA LEU A 146 15.47 18.37 4.78
C LEU A 146 14.14 18.29 5.55
N LEU A 147 13.01 18.56 4.88
CA LEU A 147 11.66 18.49 5.46
C LEU A 147 11.34 17.17 6.18
N PRO A 148 11.69 15.98 5.63
CA PRO A 148 11.46 14.72 6.33
C PRO A 148 12.14 14.71 7.71
N ALA A 149 13.36 15.22 7.82
CA ALA A 149 14.09 15.32 9.09
C ALA A 149 13.50 16.37 10.05
N GLY A 150 12.46 17.10 9.64
CA GLY A 150 11.81 18.15 10.44
C GLY A 150 12.60 19.46 10.46
N VAL A 151 13.65 19.58 9.64
CA VAL A 151 14.46 20.79 9.54
C VAL A 151 13.81 21.73 8.52
N LYS A 152 13.41 22.90 8.99
CA LYS A 152 12.88 23.97 8.14
C LYS A 152 14.04 24.79 7.58
N VAL A 153 14.04 24.97 6.26
CA VAL A 153 14.84 26.01 5.60
C VAL A 153 13.85 26.88 4.84
N GLY A 154 13.46 28.02 5.43
CA GLY A 154 12.50 28.97 4.83
C GLY A 154 11.08 28.93 5.42
N GLU A 155 10.29 29.99 5.13
CA GLU A 155 8.94 30.24 5.67
C GLU A 155 7.81 29.50 4.92
N THR A 156 8.09 28.93 3.75
CA THR A 156 7.09 28.38 2.83
C THR A 156 6.99 26.84 2.91
N SER A 157 6.73 26.28 4.09
CA SER A 157 6.51 24.83 4.18
C SER A 157 5.04 24.48 3.93
N SER A 158 4.76 23.90 2.76
CA SER A 158 3.44 23.39 2.40
C SER A 158 3.16 22.04 3.08
N ALA A 159 2.04 21.98 3.82
CA ALA A 159 1.43 20.79 4.43
C ALA A 159 2.23 20.08 5.57
N GLN A 160 2.04 20.58 6.80
CA GLN A 160 2.49 19.95 8.04
C GLN A 160 1.75 18.63 8.32
N HIS A 161 2.37 17.48 8.05
CA HIS A 161 1.90 16.15 8.48
C HIS A 161 2.76 15.62 9.64
N ARG A 162 2.84 16.39 10.72
CA ARG A 162 3.59 15.97 11.90
C ARG A 162 2.74 15.00 12.71
N GLU A 163 3.23 13.78 12.86
CA GLU A 163 2.46 12.68 13.44
C GLU A 163 3.26 11.98 14.53
N ALA A 164 2.55 11.37 15.49
CA ALA A 164 3.17 10.65 16.61
C ALA A 164 4.01 9.45 16.15
N PHE A 165 4.94 8.98 16.99
CA PHE A 165 5.80 7.84 16.64
C PHE A 165 5.02 6.53 16.41
N TYR A 166 3.88 6.35 17.08
CA TYR A 166 3.01 5.18 16.95
C TYR A 166 2.03 5.26 15.76
N PHE A 167 2.13 6.29 14.91
CA PHE A 167 1.26 6.50 13.75
C PHE A 167 1.10 5.25 12.88
N TYR A 168 2.21 4.62 12.49
CA TYR A 168 2.18 3.43 11.65
C TYR A 168 1.68 2.18 12.38
N LEU A 169 1.88 2.08 13.69
CA LEU A 169 1.36 0.99 14.51
C LEU A 169 -0.18 0.99 14.55
N VAL A 170 -0.80 2.18 14.51
CA VAL A 170 -2.25 2.32 14.45
C VAL A 170 -2.75 2.18 13.02
N ASN A 171 -2.09 2.81 12.05
CA ASN A 171 -2.57 2.87 10.67
C ASN A 171 -2.41 1.54 9.90
N ILE A 172 -1.48 0.67 10.30
CA ILE A 172 -1.25 -0.61 9.61
C ILE A 172 -2.50 -1.49 9.55
N TRP A 173 -3.37 -1.44 10.58
CA TRP A 173 -4.57 -2.28 10.63
C TRP A 173 -5.58 -1.93 9.55
N ARG A 174 -5.74 -0.63 9.27
CA ARG A 174 -6.56 -0.12 8.16
C ARG A 174 -5.85 -0.32 6.83
N ALA A 175 -4.58 0.07 6.74
CA ALA A 175 -3.81 0.06 5.51
C ALA A 175 -3.69 -1.36 4.93
N ALA A 176 -3.40 -2.34 5.78
CA ALA A 176 -3.23 -3.74 5.38
C ALA A 176 -4.53 -4.54 5.41
N PHE A 177 -5.71 -4.00 5.70
CA PHE A 177 -6.95 -4.80 5.75
C PHE A 177 -7.25 -5.44 4.37
N PRO A 178 -7.63 -6.74 4.29
CA PRO A 178 -7.87 -7.70 5.38
C PRO A 178 -6.62 -8.46 5.85
N LEU A 179 -5.50 -8.37 5.12
CA LEU A 179 -4.20 -8.95 5.49
C LEU A 179 -3.76 -8.56 6.91
N SER A 180 -4.21 -7.42 7.42
CA SER A 180 -3.93 -6.97 8.79
C SER A 180 -4.37 -7.97 9.86
N LEU A 181 -5.46 -8.72 9.64
CA LEU A 181 -5.92 -9.77 10.57
C LEU A 181 -4.91 -10.93 10.71
N LEU A 182 -4.00 -11.07 9.74
CA LEU A 182 -2.95 -12.10 9.70
C LEU A 182 -1.60 -11.57 10.20
N ILE A 183 -1.44 -10.26 10.43
CA ILE A 183 -0.18 -9.68 10.92
C ILE A 183 0.30 -10.33 12.23
N PRO A 184 -0.56 -10.58 13.25
CA PRO A 184 -0.13 -11.25 14.47
C PRO A 184 0.44 -12.66 14.22
N LEU A 185 -0.20 -13.42 13.33
CA LEU A 185 0.30 -14.72 12.89
C LEU A 185 1.67 -14.59 12.22
N THR A 186 1.80 -13.66 11.28
CA THR A 186 3.04 -13.42 10.53
C THR A 186 4.18 -13.01 11.47
N ALA A 187 3.91 -12.10 12.41
CA ALA A 187 4.89 -11.63 13.38
C ALA A 187 5.35 -12.77 14.31
N PHE A 188 4.41 -13.56 14.85
CA PHE A 188 4.76 -14.71 15.69
C PHE A 188 5.53 -15.78 14.91
N HIS A 189 5.12 -16.04 13.66
CA HIS A 189 5.81 -16.99 12.79
C HIS A 189 7.25 -16.57 12.52
N VAL A 190 7.47 -15.30 12.15
CA VAL A 190 8.81 -14.73 11.95
C VAL A 190 9.63 -14.80 13.23
N TRP A 191 9.04 -14.47 14.39
CA TRP A 191 9.68 -14.56 15.70
C TRP A 191 10.14 -15.99 16.01
N HIS A 192 9.26 -16.98 15.79
CA HIS A 192 9.58 -18.39 16.03
C HIS A 192 10.69 -18.90 15.11
N LYS A 193 10.73 -18.43 13.86
CA LYS A 193 11.85 -18.68 12.93
C LYS A 193 13.10 -17.82 13.23
N ARG A 194 13.11 -17.08 14.35
CA ARG A 194 14.19 -16.16 14.79
C ARG A 194 14.56 -15.10 13.73
N GLY A 195 13.55 -14.63 13.00
CA GLY A 195 13.74 -13.69 11.90
C GLY A 195 14.41 -14.30 10.66
N TYR A 196 14.48 -15.63 10.56
CA TYR A 196 15.21 -16.41 9.57
C TYR A 196 16.75 -16.24 9.63
N PRO A 197 17.52 -17.30 9.30
CA PRO A 197 18.98 -17.21 9.15
C PRO A 197 19.40 -16.19 8.07
N PRO A 198 20.57 -15.53 8.19
CA PRO A 198 21.03 -14.52 7.24
C PRO A 198 21.14 -14.99 5.78
N GLU A 199 21.37 -16.29 5.56
CA GLU A 199 21.51 -16.90 4.24
C GLU A 199 20.18 -17.06 3.51
N ARG A 200 19.06 -17.02 4.25
CA ARG A 200 17.72 -17.25 3.72
C ARG A 200 17.14 -15.96 3.11
N PRO A 201 16.61 -15.99 1.87
CA PRO A 201 15.97 -14.83 1.24
C PRO A 201 14.86 -14.18 2.10
N GLU A 202 14.18 -14.98 2.91
CA GLU A 202 13.12 -14.55 3.84
C GLU A 202 13.62 -13.51 4.84
N ARG A 203 14.91 -13.54 5.22
CA ARG A 203 15.52 -12.53 6.09
C ARG A 203 15.41 -11.14 5.47
N LEU A 204 15.66 -11.04 4.17
CA LEU A 204 15.55 -9.77 3.45
C LEU A 204 14.09 -9.31 3.39
N LEU A 205 13.13 -10.22 3.17
CA LEU A 205 11.71 -9.88 3.21
C LEU A 205 11.28 -9.33 4.58
N VAL A 206 11.79 -9.90 5.68
CA VAL A 206 11.55 -9.37 7.03
C VAL A 206 12.11 -7.95 7.15
N LEU A 207 13.32 -7.71 6.67
CA LEU A 207 13.95 -6.38 6.72
C LEU A 207 13.24 -5.36 5.83
N MET A 208 12.70 -5.78 4.68
CA MET A 208 11.86 -4.95 3.80
C MET A 208 10.56 -4.47 4.49
N VAL A 209 10.13 -5.12 5.57
CA VAL A 209 9.00 -4.68 6.39
C VAL A 209 9.49 -3.90 7.62
N VAL A 210 10.39 -4.48 8.40
CA VAL A 210 10.80 -3.96 9.71
C VAL A 210 11.58 -2.65 9.59
N VAL A 211 12.54 -2.56 8.65
CA VAL A 211 13.38 -1.36 8.53
C VAL A 211 12.56 -0.14 8.13
N PRO A 212 11.74 -0.16 7.06
CA PRO A 212 10.89 0.98 6.72
C PRO A 212 9.90 1.32 7.82
N PHE A 213 9.31 0.31 8.48
CA PHE A 213 8.38 0.54 9.59
C PHE A 213 9.02 1.32 10.74
N LEU A 214 10.21 0.90 11.19
CA LEU A 214 10.92 1.58 12.28
C LEU A 214 11.40 2.97 11.87
N VAL A 215 11.99 3.10 10.67
CA VAL A 215 12.58 4.36 10.21
C VAL A 215 11.51 5.42 9.98
N PHE A 216 10.43 5.11 9.26
CA PHE A 216 9.36 6.07 9.06
C PHE A 216 8.61 6.40 10.35
N SER A 217 8.53 5.47 11.31
CA SER A 217 7.96 5.75 12.65
C SER A 217 8.81 6.77 13.42
N SER A 218 10.12 6.73 13.26
CA SER A 218 11.07 7.65 13.91
C SER A 218 11.12 9.04 13.28
N ILE A 219 10.62 9.21 12.05
CA ILE A 219 10.67 10.49 11.33
C ILE A 219 9.43 11.35 11.67
N PRO A 220 9.57 12.66 11.97
CA PRO A 220 8.44 13.50 12.36
C PRO A 220 7.36 13.64 11.29
N MET A 221 7.76 13.85 10.03
CA MET A 221 6.84 13.98 8.90
C MET A 221 6.46 12.60 8.37
N LYS A 222 5.18 12.24 8.50
CA LYS A 222 4.67 10.92 8.12
C LYS A 222 3.56 11.07 7.09
N GLN A 223 3.55 10.17 6.12
CA GLN A 223 2.44 10.02 5.20
C GLN A 223 1.93 8.58 5.26
N ASP A 224 0.62 8.41 5.16
CA ASP A 224 -0.05 7.11 5.17
C ASP A 224 0.63 6.14 4.19
N HIS A 225 0.97 6.61 2.98
CA HIS A 225 1.49 5.79 1.89
C HIS A 225 2.94 5.33 1.96
N TYR A 226 3.73 5.79 2.94
CA TYR A 226 5.16 5.40 3.01
C TYR A 226 5.39 3.91 3.27
N LEU A 227 4.41 3.19 3.84
CA LEU A 227 4.52 1.74 4.03
C LEU A 227 4.07 0.91 2.82
N LEU A 228 3.54 1.53 1.75
CA LEU A 228 3.09 0.80 0.58
C LEU A 228 4.20 -0.09 -0.04
N PRO A 229 5.46 0.36 -0.16
CA PRO A 229 6.55 -0.48 -0.65
C PRO A 229 6.81 -1.75 0.17
N ALA A 230 6.47 -1.77 1.46
CA ALA A 230 6.67 -2.91 2.35
C ALA A 230 5.56 -3.98 2.24
N MET A 231 4.39 -3.62 1.68
CA MET A 231 3.22 -4.52 1.59
C MET A 231 3.47 -5.82 0.81
N PRO A 232 4.24 -5.84 -0.30
CA PRO A 232 4.56 -7.08 -1.01
C PRO A 232 5.33 -8.08 -0.15
N ALA A 233 6.32 -7.62 0.63
CA ALA A 233 7.09 -8.47 1.53
C ALA A 233 6.22 -8.99 2.68
N LEU A 234 5.36 -8.14 3.25
CA LEU A 234 4.40 -8.55 4.28
C LEU A 234 3.43 -9.63 3.75
N ALA A 235 2.92 -9.48 2.53
CA ALA A 235 2.03 -10.45 1.91
C ALA A 235 2.72 -11.81 1.68
N LEU A 236 3.98 -11.81 1.21
CA LEU A 236 4.79 -13.03 1.03
C LEU A 236 5.03 -13.75 2.37
N LEU A 237 5.47 -13.02 3.40
CA LEU A 237 5.69 -13.58 4.73
C LEU A 237 4.41 -14.14 5.34
N SER A 238 3.27 -13.46 5.12
CA SER A 238 1.98 -13.90 5.63
C SER A 238 1.48 -15.16 4.92
N ALA A 239 1.61 -15.23 3.60
CA ALA A 239 1.27 -16.43 2.84
C ALA A 239 2.11 -17.63 3.31
N ARG A 240 3.41 -17.43 3.52
CA ARG A 240 4.29 -18.48 4.06
C ARG A 240 3.88 -18.94 5.45
N ALA A 241 3.59 -18.00 6.36
CA ALA A 241 3.10 -18.34 7.71
C ALA A 241 1.81 -19.16 7.66
N ILE A 242 0.88 -18.82 6.76
CA ILE A 242 -0.38 -19.55 6.56
C ILE A 242 -0.12 -20.98 6.08
N PHE A 243 0.74 -21.15 5.07
CA PHE A 243 1.09 -22.47 4.55
C PHE A 243 1.77 -23.33 5.63
N ASP A 244 2.78 -22.82 6.32
CA ASP A 244 3.46 -23.55 7.40
C ASP A 244 2.47 -24.02 8.50
N VAL A 245 1.51 -23.18 8.90
CA VAL A 245 0.49 -23.52 9.91
C VAL A 245 -0.52 -24.57 9.40
N ILE A 246 -0.93 -24.49 8.14
CA ILE A 246 -1.97 -25.37 7.60
C ILE A 246 -1.39 -26.73 7.17
N THR A 247 -0.25 -26.74 6.49
CA THR A 247 0.28 -27.93 5.80
C THR A 247 1.42 -28.63 6.54
N GLN A 248 2.23 -27.93 7.34
CA GLN A 248 3.48 -28.47 7.88
C GLN A 248 3.47 -28.75 9.40
N CYS A 249 2.30 -28.92 10.03
CA CYS A 249 2.19 -29.15 11.47
C CYS A 249 3.09 -28.21 12.30
N ALA A 250 3.06 -26.91 11.98
CA ALA A 250 3.76 -25.92 12.80
C ALA A 250 3.29 -26.01 14.26
N GLN A 251 4.14 -25.59 15.20
CA GLN A 251 3.79 -25.47 16.63
C GLN A 251 2.59 -24.52 16.89
N LEU A 252 2.20 -23.77 15.86
CA LEU A 252 1.09 -22.84 15.87
C LEU A 252 -0.24 -23.54 15.57
N SER A 253 -1.24 -23.23 16.40
CA SER A 253 -2.61 -23.70 16.17
C SER A 253 -3.17 -23.18 14.85
N ARG A 254 -3.90 -24.03 14.11
CA ARG A 254 -4.71 -23.62 12.94
C ARG A 254 -5.72 -22.50 13.26
N LYS A 255 -6.02 -22.25 14.54
CA LYS A 255 -6.83 -21.11 15.02
C LYS A 255 -6.28 -19.76 14.55
N TRP A 256 -4.96 -19.62 14.43
CA TRP A 256 -4.31 -18.40 13.97
C TRP A 256 -4.63 -18.03 12.51
N VAL A 257 -5.09 -18.97 11.70
CA VAL A 257 -5.59 -18.69 10.34
C VAL A 257 -7.13 -18.74 10.29
N THR A 258 -7.73 -19.75 10.92
CA THR A 258 -9.19 -19.95 10.85
C THR A 258 -9.97 -18.80 11.48
N VAL A 259 -9.50 -18.18 12.56
CA VAL A 259 -10.18 -17.03 13.20
C VAL A 259 -10.14 -15.79 12.30
N PRO A 260 -9.00 -15.34 11.73
CA PRO A 260 -8.99 -14.28 10.73
C PRO A 260 -9.92 -14.53 9.54
N VAL A 261 -9.95 -15.76 9.01
CA VAL A 261 -10.84 -16.13 7.90
C VAL A 261 -12.31 -16.06 8.33
N LEU A 262 -12.63 -16.57 9.53
CA LEU A 262 -13.97 -16.49 10.13
C LEU A 262 -14.44 -15.04 10.25
N VAL A 263 -13.60 -14.18 10.82
CA VAL A 263 -13.87 -12.73 10.98
C VAL A 263 -14.10 -12.09 9.63
N THR A 264 -13.27 -12.40 8.63
CA THR A 264 -13.44 -11.87 7.27
C THR A 264 -14.77 -12.32 6.66
N CYS A 265 -15.15 -13.60 6.82
CA CYS A 265 -16.43 -14.10 6.35
C CYS A 265 -17.62 -13.41 7.03
N ILE A 266 -17.54 -13.16 8.35
CA ILE A 266 -18.58 -12.42 9.08
C ILE A 266 -18.67 -10.97 8.57
N ILE A 267 -17.52 -10.32 8.34
CA ILE A 267 -17.47 -8.97 7.77
C ILE A 267 -18.15 -8.95 6.39
N LEU A 268 -17.97 -9.97 5.55
CA LEU A 268 -18.65 -10.07 4.25
C LEU A 268 -20.18 -10.16 4.39
N LEU A 269 -20.67 -10.90 5.39
CA LEU A 269 -22.11 -10.97 5.68
C LEU A 269 -22.66 -9.61 6.11
N ILE A 270 -21.93 -8.88 6.96
CA ILE A 270 -22.32 -7.54 7.43
C ILE A 270 -22.19 -6.51 6.29
N ALA A 271 -21.19 -6.65 5.43
CA ALA A 271 -20.96 -5.76 4.29
C ALA A 271 -22.04 -5.91 3.22
N SER A 272 -22.72 -7.07 3.12
CA SER A 272 -23.78 -7.32 2.14
C SER A 272 -24.87 -6.23 2.11
N PRO A 273 -25.60 -5.93 3.21
CA PRO A 273 -26.60 -4.85 3.21
C PRO A 273 -25.99 -3.48 2.96
N VAL A 274 -24.75 -3.23 3.42
CA VAL A 274 -24.03 -1.96 3.18
C VAL A 274 -23.73 -1.76 1.69
N VAL A 275 -23.32 -2.81 0.99
CA VAL A 275 -23.09 -2.79 -0.46
C VAL A 275 -24.40 -2.54 -1.20
N VAL A 276 -25.50 -3.20 -0.82
CA VAL A 276 -26.82 -2.95 -1.44
C VAL A 276 -27.21 -1.47 -1.29
N LEU A 277 -27.13 -0.94 -0.06
CA LEU A 277 -27.46 0.45 0.22
C LEU A 277 -26.56 1.42 -0.54
N GLY A 278 -25.26 1.17 -0.58
CA GLY A 278 -24.31 2.00 -1.33
C GLY A 278 -24.59 2.01 -2.82
N LEU A 279 -24.84 0.85 -3.44
CA LEU A 279 -25.14 0.75 -4.86
C LEU A 279 -26.47 1.42 -5.23
N VAL A 280 -27.50 1.32 -4.37
CA VAL A 280 -28.80 1.95 -4.61
C VAL A 280 -28.76 3.45 -4.34
N LEU A 281 -28.22 3.89 -3.20
CA LEU A 281 -28.29 5.29 -2.77
C LEU A 281 -27.25 6.18 -3.47
N VAL A 282 -26.04 5.64 -3.67
CA VAL A 282 -24.91 6.39 -4.25
C VAL A 282 -24.77 6.10 -5.73
N GLY A 283 -24.89 4.83 -6.14
CA GLY A 283 -24.69 4.41 -7.52
C GLY A 283 -25.92 4.54 -8.42
N ASP A 284 -27.11 4.76 -7.86
CA ASP A 284 -28.39 4.73 -8.58
C ASP A 284 -28.62 3.44 -9.37
N TRP A 285 -28.07 2.31 -8.89
CA TRP A 285 -28.27 1.02 -9.53
C TRP A 285 -29.72 0.54 -9.39
N LEU A 286 -30.18 -0.22 -10.38
CA LEU A 286 -31.43 -0.97 -10.27
C LEU A 286 -31.42 -1.81 -9.00
N ARG A 287 -32.46 -1.70 -8.17
CA ARG A 287 -32.56 -2.37 -6.86
C ARG A 287 -32.30 -3.87 -6.96
N ILE A 288 -32.80 -4.51 -8.02
CA ILE A 288 -32.62 -5.95 -8.26
C ILE A 288 -31.13 -6.27 -8.47
N LEU A 289 -30.40 -5.48 -9.28
CA LEU A 289 -28.96 -5.67 -9.49
C LEU A 289 -28.17 -5.47 -8.19
N ALA A 290 -28.47 -4.42 -7.44
CA ALA A 290 -27.81 -4.15 -6.16
C ALA A 290 -28.04 -5.29 -5.15
N VAL A 291 -29.28 -5.79 -5.03
CA VAL A 291 -29.63 -6.93 -4.18
C VAL A 291 -28.91 -8.20 -4.64
N MET A 292 -28.82 -8.48 -5.94
CA MET A 292 -28.07 -9.64 -6.44
C MET A 292 -26.58 -9.59 -6.06
N VAL A 293 -25.93 -8.42 -6.17
CA VAL A 293 -24.54 -8.25 -5.74
C VAL A 293 -24.41 -8.41 -4.22
N GLY A 294 -25.33 -7.85 -3.44
CA GLY A 294 -25.39 -8.04 -1.99
C GLY A 294 -25.54 -9.52 -1.61
N LEU A 295 -26.46 -10.24 -2.26
CA LEU A 295 -26.66 -11.67 -2.05
C LEU A 295 -25.42 -12.49 -2.44
N LEU A 296 -24.70 -12.10 -3.50
CA LEU A 296 -23.43 -12.73 -3.87
C LEU A 296 -22.36 -12.53 -2.78
N CYS A 297 -22.22 -11.32 -2.23
CA CYS A 297 -21.33 -11.06 -1.09
C CYS A 297 -21.69 -11.93 0.11
N ALA A 298 -23.00 -12.05 0.43
CA ALA A 298 -23.47 -12.90 1.51
C ALA A 298 -23.20 -14.38 1.23
N ALA A 299 -23.45 -14.85 0.01
CA ALA A 299 -23.20 -16.23 -0.41
C ALA A 299 -21.72 -16.59 -0.31
N LEU A 300 -20.81 -15.69 -0.67
CA LEU A 300 -19.36 -15.89 -0.49
C LEU A 300 -18.99 -15.95 1.00
N GLY A 301 -19.59 -15.09 1.84
CA GLY A 301 -19.45 -15.18 3.30
C GLY A 301 -19.87 -16.54 3.85
N VAL A 302 -21.09 -17.00 3.51
CA VAL A 302 -21.61 -18.32 3.93
C VAL A 302 -20.75 -19.47 3.39
N ALA A 303 -20.36 -19.43 2.11
CA ALA A 303 -19.51 -20.46 1.51
C ALA A 303 -18.15 -20.56 2.19
N GLY A 304 -17.56 -19.42 2.58
CA GLY A 304 -16.34 -19.36 3.38
C GLY A 304 -16.51 -20.02 4.76
N LEU A 305 -17.62 -19.74 5.45
CA LEU A 305 -17.95 -20.38 6.74
C LEU A 305 -18.17 -21.89 6.60
N LEU A 306 -18.84 -22.34 5.54
CA LEU A 306 -19.04 -23.76 5.25
C LEU A 306 -17.71 -24.46 4.95
N ALA A 307 -16.80 -23.80 4.23
CA ALA A 307 -15.46 -24.33 3.99
C ALA A 307 -14.66 -24.48 5.30
N LEU A 308 -14.76 -23.51 6.22
CA LEU A 308 -14.17 -23.63 7.55
C LEU A 308 -14.76 -24.78 8.36
N ARG A 309 -16.09 -25.00 8.31
CA ARG A 309 -16.75 -26.15 8.97
C ARG A 309 -16.26 -27.49 8.44
N ARG A 310 -15.90 -27.56 7.15
CA ARG A 310 -15.31 -28.75 6.52
C ARG A 310 -13.78 -28.86 6.72
N ALA A 311 -13.20 -28.07 7.63
CA ALA A 311 -11.76 -27.97 7.87
C ALA A 311 -10.91 -27.59 6.62
N ALA A 312 -11.52 -27.02 5.59
CA ALA A 312 -10.88 -26.61 4.34
C ALA A 312 -10.44 -25.15 4.40
N THR A 313 -9.54 -24.80 5.34
CA THR A 313 -9.15 -23.42 5.66
C THR A 313 -8.61 -22.63 4.46
N LEU A 314 -7.80 -23.24 3.59
CA LEU A 314 -7.28 -22.57 2.39
C LEU A 314 -8.39 -22.22 1.40
N ASN A 315 -9.39 -23.08 1.23
CA ASN A 315 -10.54 -22.80 0.38
C ASN A 315 -11.39 -21.67 0.99
N GLY A 316 -11.62 -21.71 2.31
CA GLY A 316 -12.31 -20.64 3.02
C GLY A 316 -11.61 -19.28 2.88
N LEU A 317 -10.27 -19.26 2.99
CA LEU A 317 -9.47 -18.06 2.76
C LEU A 317 -9.60 -17.57 1.31
N GLY A 318 -9.48 -18.44 0.32
CA GLY A 318 -9.65 -18.08 -1.09
C GLY A 318 -11.02 -17.45 -1.36
N ILE A 319 -12.11 -18.05 -0.85
CA ILE A 319 -13.47 -17.52 -0.96
C ILE A 319 -13.60 -16.15 -0.27
N ALA A 320 -13.04 -16.01 0.93
CA ALA A 320 -13.08 -14.74 1.66
C ALA A 320 -12.33 -13.61 0.92
N LEU A 321 -11.20 -13.92 0.27
CA LEU A 321 -10.47 -12.96 -0.54
C LEU A 321 -11.25 -12.56 -1.80
N ILE A 322 -11.93 -13.50 -2.46
CA ILE A 322 -12.82 -13.20 -3.60
C ILE A 322 -13.97 -12.29 -3.17
N GLY A 323 -14.62 -12.60 -2.03
CA GLY A 323 -15.68 -11.73 -1.48
C GLY A 323 -15.17 -10.34 -1.14
N THR A 324 -13.97 -10.25 -0.56
CA THR A 324 -13.35 -8.95 -0.23
C THR A 324 -13.05 -8.16 -1.50
N ALA A 325 -12.52 -8.82 -2.54
CA ALA A 325 -12.28 -8.19 -3.84
C ALA A 325 -13.57 -7.64 -4.46
N LEU A 326 -14.69 -8.36 -4.34
CA LEU A 326 -16.00 -7.90 -4.81
C LEU A 326 -16.49 -6.66 -4.04
N VAL A 327 -16.43 -6.68 -2.71
CA VAL A 327 -16.80 -5.53 -1.88
C VAL A 327 -15.94 -4.31 -2.21
N PHE A 328 -14.63 -4.51 -2.35
CA PHE A 328 -13.71 -3.44 -2.72
C PHE A 328 -13.95 -2.92 -4.13
N TRP A 329 -14.28 -3.81 -5.08
CA TRP A 329 -14.67 -3.39 -6.41
C TRP A 329 -15.89 -2.47 -6.33
N CYS A 330 -16.99 -2.88 -5.68
CA CYS A 330 -18.18 -2.04 -5.50
C CYS A 330 -17.86 -0.69 -4.86
N TYR A 331 -17.07 -0.70 -3.77
CA TYR A 331 -16.71 0.53 -3.07
C TYR A 331 -15.85 1.45 -3.94
N PHE A 332 -14.77 0.95 -4.55
CA PHE A 332 -13.81 1.80 -5.28
C PHE A 332 -14.23 2.15 -6.72
N THR A 333 -15.25 1.49 -7.29
CA THR A 333 -15.79 1.84 -8.61
C THR A 333 -17.02 2.73 -8.50
N VAL A 334 -17.89 2.51 -7.50
CA VAL A 334 -19.18 3.20 -7.42
C VAL A 334 -19.18 4.25 -6.31
N ILE A 335 -18.87 3.86 -5.08
CA ILE A 335 -19.11 4.70 -3.90
C ILE A 335 -18.00 5.75 -3.73
N ARG A 336 -16.75 5.32 -3.79
CA ARG A 336 -15.58 6.15 -3.49
C ARG A 336 -15.42 7.36 -4.41
N PRO A 337 -15.63 7.27 -5.74
CA PRO A 337 -15.54 8.44 -6.61
C PRO A 337 -16.53 9.55 -6.24
N VAL A 338 -17.75 9.16 -5.83
CA VAL A 338 -18.78 10.11 -5.39
C VAL A 338 -18.43 10.73 -4.04
N GLU A 339 -17.97 9.92 -3.09
CA GLU A 339 -17.47 10.38 -1.77
C GLU A 339 -16.31 11.38 -1.94
N ASP A 340 -15.29 11.03 -2.73
CA ASP A 340 -14.14 11.91 -3.01
C ASP A 340 -14.57 13.17 -3.78
N GLY A 341 -15.53 13.04 -4.71
CA GLY A 341 -16.08 14.16 -5.47
C GLY A 341 -16.79 15.18 -4.60
N PHE A 342 -17.68 14.73 -3.71
CA PHE A 342 -18.33 15.60 -2.74
C PHE A 342 -17.32 16.17 -1.74
N GLY A 343 -16.52 15.34 -1.06
CA GLY A 343 -15.58 15.81 -0.04
C GLY A 343 -14.49 16.76 -0.54
N SER A 344 -14.11 16.67 -1.82
CA SER A 344 -13.19 17.62 -2.47
C SER A 344 -13.88 18.91 -2.93
N GLY A 345 -15.21 18.90 -3.07
CA GLY A 345 -16.00 20.00 -3.60
C GLY A 345 -16.04 20.07 -5.13
N ARG A 346 -15.37 19.16 -5.85
CA ARG A 346 -15.32 19.13 -7.32
C ARG A 346 -16.68 18.81 -7.94
N LEU A 347 -17.46 17.96 -7.28
CA LEU A 347 -18.76 17.54 -7.80
C LEU A 347 -19.73 18.72 -7.94
N PHE A 348 -19.64 19.73 -7.07
CA PHE A 348 -20.54 20.89 -7.12
C PHE A 348 -20.38 21.76 -8.38
N SER A 349 -19.24 21.65 -9.07
CA SER A 349 -18.96 22.33 -10.34
C SER A 349 -19.16 21.43 -11.56
N ASP A 350 -19.47 20.14 -11.37
CA ASP A 350 -19.63 19.20 -12.47
C ASP A 350 -21.01 19.37 -13.15
N PRO A 351 -21.08 19.58 -14.48
CA PRO A 351 -22.34 19.69 -15.20
C PRO A 351 -23.30 18.51 -14.97
N THR A 352 -22.75 17.29 -14.81
CA THR A 352 -23.56 16.09 -14.56
C THR A 352 -24.24 16.13 -13.20
N TYR A 353 -23.54 16.61 -12.17
CA TYR A 353 -24.11 16.82 -10.84
C TYR A 353 -25.15 17.95 -10.84
N LEU A 354 -24.85 19.07 -11.51
CA LEU A 354 -25.77 20.21 -11.58
C LEU A 354 -27.11 19.81 -12.21
N ALA A 355 -27.09 18.96 -13.24
CA ALA A 355 -28.31 18.40 -13.84
C ALA A 355 -29.12 17.49 -12.90
N GLN A 356 -28.48 16.89 -11.88
CA GLN A 356 -29.09 15.97 -10.91
C GLN A 356 -29.20 16.56 -9.50
N LYS A 357 -28.93 17.86 -9.33
CA LYS A 357 -28.81 18.49 -8.02
C LYS A 357 -30.06 18.32 -7.17
N GLU A 358 -31.23 18.53 -7.75
CA GLU A 358 -32.51 18.40 -7.05
C GLU A 358 -32.75 16.96 -6.56
N ALA A 359 -32.39 15.96 -7.36
CA ALA A 359 -32.48 14.55 -6.95
C ALA A 359 -31.52 14.23 -5.78
N TRP A 360 -30.32 14.81 -5.77
CA TRP A 360 -29.38 14.69 -4.65
C TRP A 360 -29.88 15.40 -3.39
N ASP A 361 -30.44 16.60 -3.52
CA ASP A 361 -31.00 17.35 -2.40
C ASP A 361 -32.16 16.58 -1.75
N GLN A 362 -33.08 16.03 -2.56
CA GLN A 362 -34.15 15.14 -2.08
C GLN A 362 -33.61 13.88 -1.39
N LYS A 363 -32.53 13.26 -1.93
CA LYS A 363 -31.87 12.12 -1.26
C LYS A 363 -31.28 12.52 0.09
N PHE A 364 -30.67 13.69 0.21
CA PHE A 364 -30.06 14.16 1.46
C PHE A 364 -31.11 14.52 2.51
N GLU A 365 -32.26 15.06 2.10
CA GLU A 365 -33.40 15.28 3.00
C GLU A 365 -33.97 13.96 3.50
N ARG A 366 -34.15 12.99 2.60
CA ARG A 366 -34.68 11.67 2.94
C ARG A 366 -33.70 10.83 3.77
N TYR A 367 -32.40 10.98 3.53
CA TYR A 367 -31.33 10.23 4.20
C TYR A 367 -30.23 11.17 4.73
N PRO A 368 -30.44 11.82 5.88
CA PRO A 368 -29.46 12.77 6.44
C PRO A 368 -28.08 12.17 6.71
N LEU A 369 -28.03 10.88 7.05
CA LEU A 369 -26.78 10.15 7.25
C LEU A 369 -25.94 10.06 5.96
N LEU A 370 -26.57 9.98 4.79
CA LEU A 370 -25.88 9.93 3.50
C LEU A 370 -25.09 11.21 3.25
N ARG A 371 -25.69 12.36 3.58
CA ARG A 371 -25.04 13.68 3.47
C ARG A 371 -23.75 13.75 4.30
N LYS A 372 -23.78 13.18 5.50
CA LYS A 372 -22.60 13.10 6.38
C LYS A 372 -21.55 12.12 5.86
N LEU A 373 -21.97 10.94 5.38
CA LEU A 373 -21.06 9.92 4.85
C LEU A 373 -20.31 10.37 3.59
N LEU A 374 -20.94 11.21 2.76
CA LEU A 374 -20.32 11.75 1.55
C LEU A 374 -19.55 13.07 1.78
N ASP A 375 -19.35 13.50 3.02
CA ASP A 375 -18.58 14.71 3.35
C ASP A 375 -19.09 15.99 2.63
N VAL A 376 -20.40 16.06 2.34
CA VAL A 376 -21.02 17.12 1.51
C VAL A 376 -20.78 18.50 2.11
N ASP A 377 -20.96 18.68 3.42
CA ASP A 377 -20.80 19.97 4.09
C ASP A 377 -19.35 20.47 4.06
N ARG A 378 -18.38 19.55 4.13
CA ARG A 378 -16.96 19.86 3.98
C ARG A 378 -16.65 20.28 2.55
N GLY A 379 -17.21 19.55 1.58
CA GLY A 379 -17.12 19.86 0.17
C GLY A 379 -17.65 21.25 -0.20
N LEU A 380 -18.84 21.60 0.32
CA LEU A 380 -19.48 22.90 0.12
C LEU A 380 -18.63 24.06 0.63
N LYS A 381 -17.95 23.88 1.77
CA LYS A 381 -17.02 24.89 2.30
C LYS A 381 -15.83 25.09 1.36
N ARG A 382 -15.30 24.00 0.81
CA ARG A 382 -14.16 24.02 -0.12
C ARG A 382 -14.51 24.62 -1.48
N SER A 383 -15.65 24.27 -2.06
CA SER A 383 -16.08 24.82 -3.35
C SER A 383 -16.26 26.35 -3.28
N LYS A 384 -16.82 26.87 -2.18
CA LYS A 384 -16.93 28.31 -1.93
C LYS A 384 -15.58 29.02 -1.77
N GLN A 385 -14.55 28.34 -1.26
CA GLN A 385 -13.19 28.90 -1.17
C GLN A 385 -12.51 28.96 -2.54
N ILE A 386 -12.74 27.97 -3.41
CA ILE A 386 -12.19 27.91 -4.77
C ILE A 386 -12.82 28.99 -5.68
N GLN A 387 -14.08 29.36 -5.43
CA GLN A 387 -14.81 30.39 -6.19
C GLN A 387 -14.52 31.83 -5.73
N LYS A 388 -13.70 32.06 -4.69
CA LYS A 388 -13.27 33.42 -4.38
C LYS A 388 -12.30 33.89 -5.47
N PRO A 389 -12.52 35.05 -6.11
CA PRO A 389 -11.55 35.61 -7.03
C PRO A 389 -10.23 35.79 -6.28
N VAL A 390 -9.13 35.36 -6.92
CA VAL A 390 -7.79 35.78 -6.50
C VAL A 390 -7.79 37.30 -6.63
N PRO A 391 -7.44 38.07 -5.58
CA PRO A 391 -7.30 39.51 -5.72
C PRO A 391 -6.31 39.80 -6.85
N ASP A 392 -6.64 40.75 -7.73
CA ASP A 392 -5.84 41.19 -8.89
C ASP A 392 -4.53 41.91 -8.49
N GLU A 393 -3.82 41.42 -7.47
CA GLU A 393 -2.53 41.97 -7.05
C GLU A 393 -1.44 40.91 -7.21
N TRP A 394 -0.89 40.86 -8.43
CA TRP A 394 0.40 40.24 -8.75
C TRP A 394 1.28 41.30 -9.39
#